data_AF-A0A1T5EE34-F1
#
_entry.id   AF-A0A1T5EE34-F1
#
_cell.length_a   1.000
_cell.length_b   1.000
_cell.length_c   1.000
_cell.angle_alpha   90.00
_cell.angle_beta   90.00
_cell.angle_gamma   90.00
#
_symmetry.space_group_name_H-M   'P 1'
#
loop_
_entity.id
_entity.type
_entity.pdbx_description
1 polymer ?
#
loop_
_entity_poly.entity_id
_entity_poly.type
_entity_poly.pdbx_seq_one_letter_code
_entity_poly.pdbx_strand_id
1 'polypeptide(L)'
;MDMYIKRTNSELIEILYQQSLLTFESQISLKEEIKKRDIQVDLSPLEASISSKLTQIKNLEYLKDFGFKAEKNSDGITVTRTNKALFTDVIAIILGVIVFLIGIYGCINLAFTFINGDDLDVFTLAYKFAVASLVFIGFSFFSGLKRVFDYTGFELTTINGLITLKKRFDIKLEEIKATAADVFVETDDETLFLKLGNQTIFTSNAENLVQTLTLKELAKKLKDA
;
A
#
# COMPACT_ATOMS: atom_id res chain seq x y z
N MET A 1 -5.96 9.93 -20.85
CA MET A 1 -7.19 10.11 -21.65
C MET A 1 -8.22 10.75 -20.72
N ASP A 2 -8.66 11.95 -21.04
CA ASP A 2 -9.46 12.77 -20.10
C ASP A 2 -10.88 12.18 -19.95
N MET A 3 -11.12 11.64 -18.75
CA MET A 3 -12.21 10.72 -18.41
C MET A 3 -13.61 11.32 -18.61
N TYR A 4 -13.71 12.65 -18.63
CA TYR A 4 -14.97 13.39 -18.60
C TYR A 4 -15.32 14.11 -19.91
N ILE A 5 -14.44 14.08 -20.92
CA ILE A 5 -14.65 14.79 -22.20
C ILE A 5 -15.97 14.43 -22.88
N LYS A 6 -16.42 13.18 -22.80
CA LYS A 6 -17.63 12.72 -23.48
C LYS A 6 -18.93 12.98 -22.72
N ARG A 7 -18.86 13.46 -21.47
CA ARG A 7 -20.04 13.73 -20.63
C ARG A 7 -20.66 15.08 -20.98
N THR A 8 -21.97 15.17 -20.87
CA THR A 8 -22.73 16.43 -20.97
C THR A 8 -22.56 17.27 -19.70
N ASN A 9 -22.83 18.57 -19.78
CA ASN A 9 -22.71 19.46 -18.63
C ASN A 9 -23.62 19.01 -17.47
N SER A 10 -24.85 18.55 -17.76
CA SER A 10 -25.78 18.03 -16.74
C SER A 10 -25.23 16.79 -16.03
N GLU A 11 -24.63 15.85 -16.77
CA GLU A 11 -23.98 14.67 -16.17
C GLU A 11 -22.79 15.07 -15.29
N LEU A 12 -21.99 16.06 -15.70
CA LEU A 12 -20.86 16.53 -14.89
C LEU A 12 -21.33 17.16 -13.57
N ILE A 13 -22.45 17.87 -13.58
CA ILE A 13 -23.06 18.45 -12.38
C ILE A 13 -23.60 17.33 -11.47
N GLU A 14 -24.23 16.30 -12.03
CA GLU A 14 -24.70 15.15 -11.24
C GLU A 14 -23.52 14.41 -10.58
N ILE A 15 -22.43 14.18 -11.34
CA ILE A 15 -21.20 13.57 -10.83
C ILE A 15 -20.55 14.44 -9.74
N LEU A 16 -20.61 15.77 -9.88
CA LEU A 16 -20.12 16.72 -8.87
C LEU A 16 -20.86 16.56 -7.53
N TYR A 17 -22.18 16.34 -7.54
CA TYR A 17 -22.94 16.08 -6.31
C TYR A 17 -22.55 14.77 -5.63
N GLN A 18 -21.92 13.84 -6.37
CA GLN A 18 -21.42 12.57 -5.87
C GLN A 18 -19.88 12.56 -5.69
N GLN A 19 -19.24 13.74 -5.67
CA GLN A 19 -17.78 13.85 -5.68
C GLN A 19 -17.04 13.09 -4.57
N SER A 20 -17.70 12.85 -3.43
CA SER A 20 -17.13 12.08 -2.31
C SER A 20 -16.87 10.60 -2.64
N LEU A 21 -17.55 10.06 -3.65
CA LEU A 21 -17.41 8.67 -4.10
C LEU A 21 -16.33 8.51 -5.17
N LEU A 22 -15.81 9.62 -5.71
CA LEU A 22 -14.82 9.61 -6.78
C LEU A 22 -13.42 9.36 -6.24
N THR A 23 -12.58 8.75 -7.08
CA THR A 23 -11.13 8.69 -6.81
C THR A 23 -10.53 10.09 -6.79
N PHE A 24 -9.35 10.25 -6.19
CA PHE A 24 -8.69 11.54 -6.14
C PHE A 24 -8.33 12.08 -7.54
N GLU A 25 -7.89 11.21 -8.45
CA GLU A 25 -7.60 11.58 -9.84
C GLU A 25 -8.88 12.00 -10.59
N SER A 26 -9.98 11.28 -10.37
CA SER A 26 -11.29 11.62 -10.90
C SER A 26 -11.79 12.98 -10.37
N GLN A 27 -11.57 13.28 -9.09
CA GLN A 27 -11.91 14.58 -8.51
C GLN A 27 -11.14 15.74 -9.17
N ILE A 28 -9.84 15.56 -9.41
CA ILE A 28 -9.01 16.55 -10.11
C ILE A 28 -9.48 16.72 -11.55
N SER A 29 -9.65 15.61 -12.29
CA SER A 29 -10.08 15.63 -13.69
C SER A 29 -11.46 16.28 -13.85
N LEU A 30 -12.40 16.00 -12.92
CA LEU A 30 -13.73 16.63 -12.92
C LEU A 30 -13.63 18.15 -12.71
N LYS A 31 -12.81 18.59 -11.75
CA LYS A 31 -12.57 20.02 -11.50
C LYS A 31 -11.99 20.71 -12.74
N GLU A 32 -10.98 20.10 -13.36
CA GLU A 32 -10.35 20.64 -14.56
C GLU A 32 -11.34 20.77 -15.71
N GLU A 33 -12.16 19.73 -15.96
CA GLU A 33 -13.13 19.74 -17.05
C GLU A 33 -14.28 20.73 -16.80
N ILE A 34 -14.78 20.86 -15.56
CA ILE A 34 -15.80 21.88 -15.20
C ILE A 34 -15.25 23.30 -15.42
N LYS A 35 -14.01 23.57 -14.99
CA LYS A 35 -13.38 24.89 -15.19
C LYS A 35 -13.10 25.18 -16.66
N LYS A 36 -12.62 24.21 -17.41
CA LYS A 36 -12.33 24.31 -18.84
C LYS A 36 -13.58 24.62 -19.67
N ARG A 37 -14.74 24.11 -19.27
CA ARG A 37 -16.05 24.36 -19.92
C ARG A 37 -16.79 25.58 -19.36
N ASP A 38 -16.23 26.28 -18.38
CA ASP A 38 -16.84 27.42 -17.70
C ASP A 38 -18.27 27.13 -17.19
N ILE A 39 -18.49 25.93 -16.65
CA ILE A 39 -19.81 25.57 -16.11
C ILE A 39 -19.99 26.27 -14.76
N GLN A 40 -20.99 27.14 -14.66
CA GLN A 40 -21.27 27.89 -13.44
C GLN A 40 -21.97 27.01 -12.39
N VAL A 41 -21.17 26.41 -11.50
CA VAL A 41 -21.62 25.62 -10.34
C VAL A 41 -20.72 25.84 -9.13
N ASP A 42 -21.24 25.59 -7.93
CA ASP A 42 -20.43 25.66 -6.72
C ASP A 42 -19.43 24.49 -6.63
N LEU A 43 -18.15 24.81 -6.78
CA LEU A 43 -17.04 23.86 -6.67
C LEU A 43 -16.47 23.75 -5.26
N SER A 44 -16.93 24.58 -4.30
CA SER A 44 -16.33 24.68 -2.97
C SER A 44 -16.19 23.33 -2.25
N PRO A 45 -17.19 22.43 -2.27
CA PRO A 45 -17.05 21.11 -1.62
C PRO A 45 -15.98 20.22 -2.27
N LEU A 46 -15.89 20.24 -3.61
CA LEU A 46 -14.88 19.49 -4.36
C LEU A 46 -13.48 20.04 -4.09
N GLU A 47 -13.32 21.37 -4.11
CA GLU A 47 -12.04 22.02 -3.83
C GLU A 47 -11.58 21.80 -2.39
N ALA A 48 -12.50 21.83 -1.42
CA ALA A 48 -12.20 21.50 -0.03
C ALA A 48 -11.72 20.04 0.12
N SER A 49 -12.37 19.10 -0.54
CA SER A 49 -11.98 17.67 -0.56
C SER A 49 -10.57 17.48 -1.14
N ILE A 50 -10.31 18.08 -2.31
CA ILE A 50 -9.00 18.02 -2.97
C ILE A 50 -7.92 18.65 -2.09
N SER A 51 -8.17 19.85 -1.56
CA SER A 51 -7.22 20.59 -0.72
C SER A 51 -6.89 19.84 0.57
N SER A 52 -7.90 19.23 1.20
CA SER A 52 -7.72 18.38 2.38
C SER A 52 -6.81 17.19 2.07
N LYS A 53 -7.06 16.46 0.97
CA LYS A 53 -6.20 15.34 0.54
C LYS A 53 -4.77 15.78 0.23
N LEU A 54 -4.58 16.89 -0.47
CA LEU A 54 -3.25 17.45 -0.75
C LEU A 54 -2.50 17.83 0.53
N THR A 55 -3.21 18.36 1.53
CA THR A 55 -2.63 18.68 2.83
C THR A 55 -2.17 17.43 3.57
N GLN A 56 -3.00 16.38 3.58
CA GLN A 56 -2.66 15.08 4.17
C GLN A 56 -1.46 14.43 3.46
N ILE A 57 -1.36 14.54 2.12
CA ILE A 57 -0.18 14.11 1.34
C ILE A 57 1.07 14.90 1.75
N LYS A 58 0.98 16.24 1.83
CA LYS A 58 2.08 17.11 2.29
C LYS A 58 2.54 16.83 3.72
N ASN A 59 1.63 16.32 4.55
CA ASN A 59 1.91 15.88 5.91
C ASN A 59 2.35 14.41 6.00
N LEU A 60 2.43 13.71 4.87
CA LEU A 60 2.81 12.30 4.79
C LEU A 60 1.88 11.35 5.57
N GLU A 61 0.62 11.75 5.76
CA GLU A 61 -0.36 10.96 6.52
C GLU A 61 -0.73 9.65 5.81
N TYR A 62 -0.61 9.61 4.49
CA TYR A 62 -0.83 8.40 3.69
C TYR A 62 0.34 7.41 3.75
N LEU A 63 1.43 7.71 4.49
CA LEU A 63 2.44 6.69 4.80
C LEU A 63 1.85 5.49 5.56
N LYS A 64 0.73 5.72 6.27
CA LYS A 64 -0.01 4.68 6.99
C LYS A 64 -0.53 3.57 6.07
N ASP A 65 -0.79 3.88 4.80
CA ASP A 65 -1.27 2.90 3.82
C ASP A 65 -0.16 1.91 3.43
N PHE A 66 1.10 2.32 3.59
CA PHE A 66 2.28 1.45 3.50
C PHE A 66 2.67 0.83 4.84
N GLY A 67 1.98 1.20 5.92
CA GLY A 67 2.26 0.74 7.28
C GLY A 67 3.29 1.58 8.05
N PHE A 68 3.59 2.79 7.60
CA PHE A 68 4.58 3.69 8.21
C PHE A 68 3.95 5.00 8.70
N LYS A 69 4.69 5.73 9.54
CA LYS A 69 4.33 7.09 9.98
C LYS A 69 5.55 7.98 9.86
N ALA A 70 5.31 9.26 9.62
CA ALA A 70 6.33 10.31 9.66
C ALA A 70 6.14 11.17 10.90
N GLU A 71 7.23 11.44 11.59
CA GLU A 71 7.32 12.42 12.68
C GLU A 71 8.26 13.53 12.22
N LYS A 72 7.77 14.77 12.25
CA LYS A 72 8.58 15.95 11.92
C LYS A 72 9.23 16.46 13.19
N ASN A 73 10.54 16.65 13.14
CA ASN A 73 11.34 17.28 14.19
C ASN A 73 11.80 18.66 13.71
N SER A 74 12.41 19.45 14.60
CA SER A 74 12.96 20.78 14.26
C SER A 74 13.91 20.74 13.07
N ASP A 75 14.69 19.67 12.96
CA ASP A 75 15.84 19.56 12.06
C ASP A 75 15.67 18.44 11.01
N GLY A 76 14.45 17.94 10.82
CA GLY A 76 14.15 16.98 9.76
C GLY A 76 12.95 16.07 10.00
N ILE A 77 12.99 14.85 9.45
CA ILE A 77 11.89 13.88 9.48
C ILE A 77 12.39 12.49 9.85
N THR A 78 11.61 11.81 10.69
CA THR A 78 11.81 10.41 11.05
C THR A 78 10.61 9.58 10.60
N VAL A 79 10.85 8.56 9.77
CA VAL A 79 9.84 7.62 9.30
C VAL A 79 10.05 6.28 9.99
N THR A 80 9.01 5.79 10.65
CA THR A 80 9.03 4.53 11.40
C THR A 80 7.83 3.67 11.06
N ARG A 81 7.94 2.37 11.31
CA ARG A 81 6.83 1.45 11.15
C ARG A 81 5.74 1.70 12.19
N THR A 82 4.47 1.61 11.79
CA THR A 82 3.34 1.71 12.72
C THR A 82 3.10 0.41 13.47
N ASN A 83 2.65 0.52 14.72
CA ASN A 83 2.18 -0.63 15.50
C ASN A 83 0.97 -1.30 14.86
N LYS A 84 0.11 -0.53 14.17
CA LYS A 84 -1.03 -1.07 13.42
C LYS A 84 -0.58 -2.05 12.34
N ALA A 85 0.43 -1.69 11.54
CA ALA A 85 0.95 -2.58 10.49
C ALA A 85 1.57 -3.86 11.06
N LEU A 86 2.31 -3.74 12.17
CA LEU A 86 2.85 -4.90 12.88
C LEU A 86 1.73 -5.82 13.39
N PHE A 87 0.68 -5.25 13.98
CA PHE A 87 -0.47 -6.02 14.47
C PHE A 87 -1.22 -6.72 13.33
N THR A 88 -1.43 -6.02 12.20
CA THR A 88 -2.05 -6.62 11.01
C THR A 88 -1.24 -7.79 10.47
N ASP A 89 0.09 -7.69 10.41
CA ASP A 89 0.92 -8.81 9.98
C ASP A 89 0.86 -9.97 10.98
N VAL A 90 0.87 -9.72 12.29
CA VAL A 90 0.75 -10.78 13.31
C VAL A 90 -0.59 -11.53 13.19
N ILE A 91 -1.70 -10.81 13.00
CA ILE A 91 -3.01 -11.44 12.76
C ILE A 91 -2.98 -12.28 11.49
N ALA A 92 -2.42 -11.73 10.40
CA ALA A 92 -2.33 -12.45 9.13
C ALA A 92 -1.56 -13.76 9.28
N ILE A 93 -0.48 -13.77 10.07
CA ILE A 93 0.31 -14.96 10.39
C ILE A 93 -0.54 -15.98 11.17
N ILE A 94 -1.24 -15.54 12.22
CA ILE A 94 -2.08 -16.43 13.05
C ILE A 94 -3.19 -17.07 12.20
N LEU A 95 -3.89 -16.26 11.40
CA LEU A 95 -4.91 -16.75 10.47
C LEU A 95 -4.31 -17.71 9.45
N GLY A 96 -3.13 -17.40 8.93
CA GLY A 96 -2.36 -18.28 8.05
C GLY A 96 -2.09 -19.65 8.66
N VAL A 97 -1.64 -19.69 9.92
CA VAL A 97 -1.43 -20.94 10.68
C VAL A 97 -2.73 -21.72 10.83
N ILE A 98 -3.83 -21.07 11.22
CA ILE A 98 -5.12 -21.74 11.39
C ILE A 98 -5.58 -22.36 10.06
N VAL A 99 -5.56 -21.59 8.98
CA VAL A 99 -5.95 -22.05 7.63
C VAL A 99 -5.03 -23.19 7.16
N PHE A 100 -3.73 -23.08 7.42
CA PHE A 100 -2.75 -24.12 7.09
C PHE A 100 -3.03 -25.44 7.83
N LEU A 101 -3.33 -25.38 9.13
CA LEU A 101 -3.68 -26.57 9.92
C LEU A 101 -4.99 -27.22 9.45
N ILE A 102 -6.00 -26.42 9.09
CA ILE A 102 -7.23 -26.93 8.47
C ILE A 102 -6.90 -27.62 7.14
N GLY A 103 -6.01 -27.03 6.35
CA GLY A 103 -5.51 -27.64 5.12
C GLY A 103 -4.84 -29.00 5.36
N ILE A 104 -3.94 -29.09 6.35
CA ILE A 104 -3.27 -30.35 6.71
C ILE A 104 -4.31 -31.41 7.08
N TYR A 105 -5.31 -31.04 7.90
CA TYR A 105 -6.42 -31.94 8.22
C TYR A 105 -7.14 -32.40 6.95
N GLY A 106 -7.39 -31.49 6.00
CA GLY A 106 -7.95 -31.83 4.68
C GLY A 106 -7.11 -32.84 3.90
N CYS A 107 -5.79 -32.67 3.85
CA CYS A 107 -4.88 -33.62 3.21
C CYS A 107 -4.92 -35.00 3.87
N ILE A 108 -4.90 -35.04 5.21
CA ILE A 108 -4.96 -36.30 5.97
C ILE A 108 -6.29 -37.01 5.71
N ASN A 109 -7.41 -36.29 5.78
CA ASN A 109 -8.74 -36.84 5.53
C ASN A 109 -8.87 -37.37 4.09
N LEU A 110 -8.38 -36.62 3.10
CA LEU A 110 -8.34 -37.06 1.70
C LEU A 110 -7.56 -38.36 1.55
N ALA A 111 -6.36 -38.47 2.15
CA ALA A 111 -5.56 -39.70 2.10
C ALA A 111 -6.28 -40.90 2.76
N PHE A 112 -6.88 -40.71 3.93
CA PHE A 112 -7.63 -41.77 4.62
C PHE A 112 -8.82 -42.27 3.80
N THR A 113 -9.45 -41.41 3.03
CA THR A 113 -10.57 -41.78 2.17
C THR A 113 -10.17 -42.85 1.15
N PHE A 114 -8.98 -42.71 0.55
CA PHE A 114 -8.44 -43.69 -0.39
C PHE A 114 -7.92 -44.96 0.30
N ILE A 115 -7.39 -44.84 1.52
CA ILE A 115 -6.90 -45.99 2.31
C ILE A 115 -8.06 -46.86 2.78
N ASN A 116 -9.14 -46.25 3.26
CA ASN A 116 -10.30 -46.95 3.82
C ASN A 116 -11.28 -47.45 2.76
N GLY A 117 -11.14 -47.00 1.51
CA GLY A 117 -12.04 -47.37 0.42
C GLY A 117 -13.44 -46.81 0.60
N ASP A 118 -13.57 -45.62 1.18
CA ASP A 118 -14.87 -44.97 1.37
C ASP A 118 -15.52 -44.67 0.01
N ASP A 119 -16.85 -44.84 -0.08
CA ASP A 119 -17.61 -44.44 -1.27
C ASP A 119 -17.48 -42.93 -1.50
N LEU A 120 -16.99 -42.56 -2.67
CA LEU A 120 -16.71 -41.19 -3.06
C LEU A 120 -17.64 -40.73 -4.17
N ASP A 121 -18.52 -39.79 -3.86
CA ASP A 121 -19.16 -38.98 -4.90
C ASP A 121 -18.28 -37.78 -5.30
N VAL A 122 -18.58 -37.20 -6.46
CA VAL A 122 -17.82 -36.09 -7.05
C VAL A 122 -17.82 -34.86 -6.13
N PHE A 123 -18.90 -34.60 -5.38
CA PHE A 123 -19.02 -33.42 -4.53
C PHE A 123 -18.18 -33.55 -3.25
N THR A 124 -18.17 -34.74 -2.65
CA THR A 124 -17.36 -35.09 -1.49
C THR A 124 -15.88 -35.01 -1.84
N LEU A 125 -15.50 -35.50 -3.01
CA LEU A 125 -14.13 -35.41 -3.49
C LEU A 125 -13.71 -33.94 -3.74
N ALA A 126 -14.56 -33.15 -4.40
CA ALA A 126 -14.32 -31.73 -4.64
C ALA A 126 -14.18 -30.93 -3.33
N TYR A 127 -15.04 -31.19 -2.34
CA TYR A 127 -14.93 -30.58 -1.01
C TYR A 127 -13.60 -30.95 -0.33
N LYS A 128 -13.21 -32.23 -0.33
CA LYS A 128 -11.94 -32.67 0.29
C LYS A 128 -10.72 -32.03 -0.38
N PHE A 129 -10.72 -31.91 -1.71
CA PHE A 129 -9.69 -31.16 -2.44
C PHE A 129 -9.69 -29.67 -2.10
N ALA A 130 -10.86 -29.04 -2.00
CA ALA A 130 -10.97 -27.63 -1.62
C ALA A 130 -10.39 -27.38 -0.22
N VAL A 131 -10.73 -28.23 0.77
CA VAL A 131 -10.15 -28.13 2.12
C VAL A 131 -8.64 -28.40 2.09
N ALA A 132 -8.16 -29.42 1.37
CA ALA A 132 -6.74 -29.69 1.23
C ALA A 132 -5.96 -28.52 0.57
N SER A 133 -6.57 -27.83 -0.40
CA SER A 133 -5.96 -26.66 -1.05
C SER A 133 -5.66 -25.50 -0.10
N LEU A 134 -6.33 -25.47 1.07
CA LEU A 134 -6.06 -24.48 2.12
C LEU A 134 -4.65 -24.56 2.67
N VAL A 135 -3.92 -25.67 2.48
CA VAL A 135 -2.48 -25.74 2.81
C VAL A 135 -1.71 -24.66 2.06
N PHE A 136 -1.93 -24.53 0.75
CA PHE A 136 -1.22 -23.55 -0.07
C PHE A 136 -1.66 -22.12 0.26
N ILE A 137 -2.97 -21.93 0.50
CA ILE A 137 -3.51 -20.63 0.89
C ILE A 137 -2.91 -20.21 2.23
N GLY A 138 -3.00 -21.04 3.27
CA GLY A 138 -2.43 -20.77 4.59
C GLY A 138 -0.92 -20.54 4.53
N PHE A 139 -0.19 -21.30 3.70
CA PHE A 139 1.24 -21.10 3.52
C PHE A 139 1.59 -19.72 2.93
N SER A 140 0.79 -19.20 2.01
CA SER A 140 1.03 -17.87 1.41
C SER A 140 1.02 -16.73 2.44
N PHE A 141 0.28 -16.88 3.55
CA PHE A 141 0.23 -15.90 4.64
C PHE A 141 1.53 -15.84 5.47
N PHE A 142 2.40 -16.86 5.40
CA PHE A 142 3.70 -16.81 6.06
C PHE A 142 4.65 -15.76 5.44
N SER A 143 4.34 -15.23 4.25
CA SER A 143 5.00 -14.02 3.72
C SER A 143 4.89 -12.82 4.68
N GLY A 144 3.88 -12.80 5.55
CA GLY A 144 3.76 -11.84 6.64
C GLY A 144 4.93 -11.90 7.64
N LEU A 145 5.50 -13.09 7.92
CA LEU A 145 6.69 -13.18 8.79
C LEU A 145 7.85 -12.39 8.20
N LYS A 146 8.10 -12.56 6.89
CA LYS A 146 9.16 -11.83 6.20
C LYS A 146 8.97 -10.32 6.38
N ARG A 147 7.76 -9.80 6.18
CA ARG A 147 7.46 -8.37 6.41
C ARG A 147 7.66 -7.96 7.85
N VAL A 148 7.29 -8.78 8.84
CA VAL A 148 7.55 -8.50 10.25
C VAL A 148 9.05 -8.35 10.48
N PHE A 149 9.85 -9.33 10.05
CA PHE A 149 11.29 -9.30 10.20
C PHE A 149 11.93 -8.13 9.45
N ASP A 150 11.69 -7.98 8.15
CA ASP A 150 12.34 -6.97 7.28
C ASP A 150 12.21 -5.54 7.81
N TYR A 151 11.05 -5.21 8.39
CA TYR A 151 10.79 -3.87 8.93
C TYR A 151 10.90 -3.77 10.46
N THR A 152 11.37 -4.81 11.15
CA THR A 152 11.66 -4.72 12.60
C THR A 152 12.93 -3.91 12.81
N GLY A 153 12.79 -2.77 13.50
CA GLY A 153 13.87 -1.79 13.66
C GLY A 153 14.03 -0.88 12.45
N PHE A 154 13.05 -0.85 11.53
CA PHE A 154 13.07 0.07 10.41
C PHE A 154 12.99 1.52 10.89
N GLU A 155 13.91 2.33 10.41
CA GLU A 155 13.96 3.76 10.68
C GLU A 155 14.56 4.45 9.45
N LEU A 156 13.88 5.47 8.94
CA LEU A 156 14.44 6.34 7.91
C LEU A 156 14.42 7.76 8.47
N THR A 157 15.59 8.33 8.71
CA THR A 157 15.74 9.68 9.24
C THR A 157 16.46 10.57 8.26
N THR A 158 16.13 11.84 8.29
CA THR A 158 16.99 12.90 7.77
C THR A 158 17.15 13.94 8.88
N ILE A 159 18.39 14.28 9.19
CA ILE A 159 18.74 15.27 10.21
C ILE A 159 19.92 16.07 9.68
N ASN A 160 19.77 17.38 9.54
CA ASN A 160 20.81 18.29 9.02
C ASN A 160 21.39 17.81 7.67
N GLY A 161 20.54 17.44 6.72
CA GLY A 161 20.93 16.95 5.39
C GLY A 161 21.56 15.54 5.34
N LEU A 162 21.73 14.87 6.48
CA LEU A 162 22.21 13.48 6.53
C LEU A 162 21.02 12.52 6.59
N ILE A 163 20.85 11.72 5.54
CA ILE A 163 19.82 10.69 5.49
C ILE A 163 20.39 9.38 6.04
N THR A 164 19.71 8.79 7.01
CA THR A 164 20.06 7.49 7.59
C THR A 164 18.91 6.51 7.40
N LEU A 165 19.20 5.36 6.77
CA LEU A 165 18.28 4.25 6.61
C LEU A 165 18.75 3.09 7.49
N LYS A 166 17.97 2.73 8.50
CA LYS A 166 18.08 1.46 9.22
C LYS A 166 17.04 0.49 8.66
N LYS A 167 17.50 -0.61 8.08
CA LYS A 167 16.64 -1.64 7.48
C LYS A 167 17.30 -3.00 7.59
N ARG A 168 16.52 -4.08 7.68
CA ARG A 168 17.09 -5.43 7.64
C ARG A 168 17.29 -5.91 6.20
N PHE A 169 18.46 -6.47 5.96
CA PHE A 169 18.81 -7.20 4.75
C PHE A 169 19.25 -8.61 5.17
N ASP A 170 18.58 -9.64 4.65
CA ASP A 170 18.86 -11.05 4.99
C ASP A 170 19.04 -11.29 6.50
N ILE A 171 18.15 -10.72 7.31
CA ILE A 171 18.07 -10.79 8.79
C ILE A 171 18.95 -9.76 9.54
N LYS A 172 20.04 -9.27 8.95
CA LYS A 172 20.94 -8.31 9.61
C LYS A 172 20.37 -6.90 9.52
N LEU A 173 20.28 -6.20 10.66
CA LEU A 173 19.94 -4.77 10.67
C LEU A 173 21.17 -3.98 10.23
N GLU A 174 21.04 -3.26 9.13
CA GLU A 174 22.11 -2.41 8.59
C GLU A 174 21.69 -0.96 8.64
N GLU A 175 22.68 -0.09 8.86
CA GLU A 175 22.51 1.36 8.85
C GLU A 175 23.28 1.92 7.65
N ILE A 176 22.56 2.60 6.77
CA ILE A 176 23.09 3.19 5.56
C ILE A 176 22.96 4.70 5.70
N LYS A 177 24.09 5.41 5.57
CA LYS A 177 24.15 6.86 5.57
C LYS A 177 24.34 7.36 4.15
N ALA A 178 23.57 8.36 3.77
CA ALA A 178 23.52 8.87 2.43
C ALA A 178 23.16 10.36 2.43
N THR A 179 23.24 10.97 1.25
CA THR A 179 22.95 12.39 1.03
C THR A 179 21.72 12.58 0.16
N ALA A 180 21.25 13.81 0.02
CA ALA A 180 20.12 14.15 -0.84
C ALA A 180 20.29 13.70 -2.30
N ALA A 181 21.54 13.63 -2.79
CA ALA A 181 21.86 13.18 -4.16
C ALA A 181 21.53 11.69 -4.37
N ASP A 182 21.55 10.89 -3.31
CA ASP A 182 21.31 9.46 -3.35
C ASP A 182 19.82 9.11 -3.31
N VAL A 183 18.94 10.09 -3.09
CA VAL A 183 17.49 9.86 -3.05
C VAL A 183 16.89 10.03 -4.44
N PHE A 184 16.21 9.01 -4.93
CA PHE A 184 15.50 9.10 -6.20
C PHE A 184 14.22 8.28 -6.20
N VAL A 185 13.28 8.73 -7.03
CA VAL A 185 12.02 8.05 -7.28
C VAL A 185 12.08 7.54 -8.71
N GLU A 186 11.94 6.24 -8.88
CA GLU A 186 11.97 5.56 -10.17
C GLU A 186 10.63 4.87 -10.40
N THR A 187 10.18 4.85 -11.65
CA THR A 187 9.02 4.07 -12.06
C THR A 187 9.50 3.00 -13.01
N ASP A 188 9.19 1.75 -12.69
CA ASP A 188 9.40 0.61 -13.58
C ASP A 188 8.07 -0.14 -13.68
N ASP A 189 7.54 -0.17 -14.91
CA ASP A 189 6.20 -0.67 -15.23
C ASP A 189 5.11 -0.02 -14.34
N GLU A 190 4.30 -0.83 -13.64
CA GLU A 190 3.26 -0.37 -12.72
C GLU A 190 3.77 -0.10 -11.29
N THR A 191 5.09 -0.17 -11.05
CA THR A 191 5.68 -0.04 -9.72
C THR A 191 6.52 1.24 -9.58
N LEU A 192 6.26 1.99 -8.52
CA LEU A 192 7.04 3.15 -8.11
C LEU A 192 7.98 2.76 -6.97
N PHE A 193 9.25 3.13 -7.11
CA PHE A 193 10.31 2.83 -6.16
C PHE A 193 10.85 4.13 -5.56
N LEU A 194 10.86 4.23 -4.22
CA LEU A 194 11.70 5.21 -3.54
C LEU A 194 13.02 4.54 -3.17
N LYS A 195 14.12 5.06 -3.71
CA LYS A 195 15.47 4.51 -3.53
C LYS A 195 16.40 5.46 -2.77
N LEU A 196 17.38 4.86 -2.09
CA LEU A 196 18.53 5.51 -1.46
C LEU A 196 19.79 4.81 -1.95
N GLY A 197 20.50 5.43 -2.90
CA GLY A 197 21.53 4.76 -3.67
C GLY A 197 20.97 3.50 -4.34
N ASN A 198 21.63 2.35 -4.17
CA ASN A 198 21.18 1.09 -4.76
C ASN A 198 20.05 0.40 -3.97
N GLN A 199 19.55 1.00 -2.89
CA GLN A 199 18.61 0.36 -1.98
C GLN A 199 17.19 0.86 -2.14
N THR A 200 16.24 -0.06 -2.28
CA THR A 200 14.82 0.26 -2.27
C THR A 200 14.33 0.46 -0.84
N ILE A 201 13.85 1.66 -0.53
CA ILE A 201 13.21 2.01 0.74
C ILE A 201 11.75 1.56 0.70
N PHE A 202 10.98 2.05 -0.27
CA PHE A 202 9.55 1.78 -0.45
C PHE A 202 9.24 1.40 -1.89
N THR A 203 8.16 0.62 -2.04
CA THR A 203 7.52 0.30 -3.31
C THR A 203 6.05 0.67 -3.22
N SER A 204 5.48 1.26 -4.25
CA SER A 204 4.04 1.53 -4.35
C SER A 204 3.52 1.24 -5.75
N ASN A 205 2.19 1.20 -5.91
CA ASN A 205 1.58 1.18 -7.23
C ASN A 205 1.75 2.57 -7.86
N ALA A 206 2.31 2.64 -9.08
CA ALA A 206 2.56 3.88 -9.80
C ALA A 206 1.27 4.56 -10.30
N GLU A 207 0.22 3.79 -10.58
CA GLU A 207 -1.10 4.26 -11.01
C GLU A 207 -1.91 4.89 -9.86
N ASN A 208 -1.59 4.54 -8.61
CA ASN A 208 -2.25 5.16 -7.47
C ASN A 208 -1.68 6.56 -7.20
N LEU A 209 -2.38 7.58 -7.69
CA LEU A 209 -1.94 8.98 -7.59
C LEU A 209 -1.63 9.42 -6.15
N VAL A 210 -2.41 8.98 -5.15
CA VAL A 210 -2.18 9.36 -3.74
C VAL A 210 -0.87 8.76 -3.23
N GLN A 211 -0.63 7.49 -3.53
CA GLN A 211 0.61 6.80 -3.17
C GLN A 211 1.81 7.45 -3.86
N THR A 212 1.69 7.72 -5.16
CA THR A 212 2.74 8.35 -5.96
C THR A 212 3.11 9.74 -5.44
N LEU A 213 2.12 10.59 -5.18
CA LEU A 213 2.37 11.93 -4.63
C LEU A 213 2.94 11.86 -3.21
N THR A 214 2.53 10.89 -2.40
CA THR A 214 3.06 10.70 -1.04
C THR A 214 4.54 10.31 -1.06
N LEU A 215 4.94 9.37 -1.93
CA LEU A 215 6.36 8.99 -2.05
C LEU A 215 7.22 10.11 -2.65
N LYS A 216 6.68 10.88 -3.62
CA LYS A 216 7.37 12.07 -4.16
C LYS A 216 7.55 13.16 -3.09
N GLU A 217 6.53 13.40 -2.28
CA GLU A 217 6.63 14.36 -1.16
C GLU A 217 7.63 13.87 -0.10
N LEU A 218 7.65 12.57 0.21
CA LEU A 218 8.64 12.01 1.12
C LEU A 218 10.06 12.21 0.57
N ALA A 219 10.28 11.86 -0.71
CA ALA A 219 11.57 12.07 -1.38
C ALA A 219 12.03 13.53 -1.31
N LYS A 220 11.10 14.47 -1.51
CA LYS A 220 11.36 15.90 -1.37
C LYS A 220 11.78 16.25 0.06
N LYS A 221 11.03 15.82 1.08
CA LYS A 221 11.37 16.12 2.48
C LYS A 221 12.70 15.51 2.92
N LEU A 222 13.09 14.36 2.36
CA LEU A 222 14.42 13.77 2.62
C LEU A 222 15.56 14.63 2.07
N LYS A 223 15.33 15.32 0.93
CA LYS A 223 16.31 16.17 0.26
C LYS A 223 16.39 17.59 0.80
N ASP A 224 15.29 18.11 1.34
CA ASP A 224 15.14 19.50 1.78
C ASP A 224 15.53 19.75 3.25
N ALA A 225 15.82 18.69 4.01
CA ALA A 225 16.18 18.75 5.44
C ALA A 225 17.70 18.86 5.67
#